data_AF-A0A1B3ZCH5-F1
#
_entry.id   AF-A0A1B3ZCH5-F1
#
_cell.length_a   1.000
_cell.length_b   1.000
_cell.length_c   1.000
_cell.angle_alpha   90.00
_cell.angle_beta   90.00
_cell.angle_gamma   90.00
#
_symmetry.space_group_name_H-M   'P 1'
#
loop_
_entity.id
_entity.type
_entity.pdbx_description
1 polymer ?
#
loop_
_entity_poly.entity_id
_entity_poly.type
_entity_poly.pdbx_seq_one_letter_code
_entity_poly.pdbx_strand_id
1 'polypeptide(L)' 'MLTRVQRLEQARAPTSPFVRAYGSFEAFADFVRAEVEAGLIDRRDMLGADGNGGVLRALLRWDREGMRRAVGA' A
#
# COMPACT_ATOMS: atom_id res chain seq x y z
N MET A 1 -22.11 26.21 -2.42
CA MET A 1 -20.64 25.99 -2.54
C MET A 1 -20.02 25.21 -1.37
N LEU A 2 -20.59 25.25 -0.16
CA LEU A 2 -20.07 24.54 1.02
C LEU A 2 -20.04 23.00 0.90
N THR A 3 -21.04 22.38 0.28
CA THR A 3 -21.14 20.91 0.18
C THR A 3 -20.01 20.28 -0.65
N ARG A 4 -19.47 21.03 -1.63
CA ARG A 4 -18.36 20.57 -2.47
C ARG A 4 -17.02 20.63 -1.73
N VAL A 5 -16.83 21.67 -0.90
CA VAL A 5 -15.65 21.81 -0.03
C VAL A 5 -15.64 20.73 1.06
N GLN A 6 -16.78 20.41 1.68
CA GLN A 6 -16.87 19.34 2.68
C GLN A 6 -16.56 17.94 2.13
N ARG A 7 -16.98 17.62 0.90
CA ARG A 7 -16.59 16.34 0.26
C ARG A 7 -15.09 16.26 -0.05
N LEU A 8 -14.49 17.39 -0.42
CA LEU A 8 -13.04 17.48 -0.66
C LEU A 8 -12.25 17.38 0.65
N GLU A 9 -12.77 17.94 1.75
CA GLU A 9 -12.22 17.84 3.11
C GLU A 9 -12.31 16.40 3.66
N GLN A 10 -13.42 15.68 3.43
CA GLN A 10 -13.53 14.26 3.79
C GLN A 10 -12.63 13.34 2.95
N ALA A 11 -12.26 13.77 1.74
CA ALA A 11 -11.27 13.09 0.90
C ALA A 11 -9.82 13.48 1.24
N ARG A 12 -9.59 14.36 2.22
CA ARG A 12 -8.32 15.08 2.43
C ARG A 12 -7.26 14.32 3.21
N ALA A 13 -7.44 13.02 3.41
CA ALA A 13 -6.35 12.12 3.70
C ALA A 13 -6.48 10.93 2.73
N PRO A 14 -5.62 10.85 1.70
CA PRO A 14 -5.56 9.66 0.90
C PRO A 14 -5.19 8.52 1.86
N THR A 15 -6.16 7.65 2.15
CA THR A 15 -5.94 6.46 2.97
C THR A 15 -5.40 5.40 2.04
N SER A 16 -4.22 4.85 2.36
CA SER A 16 -3.60 3.79 1.58
C SER A 16 -4.61 2.69 1.23
N PRO A 17 -4.66 2.20 -0.02
CA PRO A 17 -5.56 1.12 -0.38
C PRO A 17 -5.28 -0.14 0.45
N PHE A 18 -4.05 -0.33 0.91
CA PHE A 18 -3.67 -1.44 1.80
C PHE A 18 -4.29 -1.29 3.18
N VAL A 19 -4.23 -0.09 3.76
CA VAL A 19 -4.90 0.20 5.05
C VAL A 19 -6.42 -0.01 4.93
N ARG A 20 -7.03 0.40 3.81
CA ARG A 20 -8.47 0.21 3.58
C ARG A 20 -8.88 -1.26 3.48
N ALA A 21 -8.07 -2.09 2.82
CA ALA A 21 -8.42 -3.50 2.56
C ALA A 21 -7.95 -4.47 3.66
N TYR A 22 -6.82 -4.17 4.32
CA TYR A 22 -6.15 -5.07 5.26
C TYR A 22 -6.00 -4.49 6.67
N GLY A 23 -6.46 -3.25 6.91
CA GLY A 23 -6.32 -2.55 8.19
C GLY A 23 -4.95 -1.91 8.42
N SER A 24 -3.89 -2.48 7.87
CA SER A 24 -2.54 -1.89 7.85
C SER A 24 -1.72 -2.39 6.66
N PHE A 25 -0.64 -1.69 6.32
CA PHE A 25 0.33 -2.21 5.34
C PHE A 25 1.02 -3.49 5.85
N GLU A 26 1.23 -3.61 7.15
CA GLU A 26 1.88 -4.76 7.77
C GLU A 26 1.02 -6.02 7.65
N ALA A 27 -0.30 -5.91 7.88
CA ALA A 27 -1.24 -7.00 7.66
C ALA A 27 -1.27 -7.44 6.18
N PHE A 28 -1.16 -6.50 5.24
CA PHE A 28 -0.99 -6.82 3.82
C PHE A 28 0.34 -7.54 3.54
N ALA A 29 1.44 -7.11 4.16
CA ALA A 29 2.74 -7.73 4.00
C ALA A 29 2.77 -9.17 4.54
N ASP A 30 2.09 -9.43 5.66
CA ASP A 30 1.96 -10.77 6.24
C ASP A 30 1.13 -11.69 5.34
N PHE A 31 0.04 -11.17 4.78
CA PHE A 31 -0.75 -11.89 3.77
C PHE A 31 0.12 -12.28 2.56
N VAL A 32 0.88 -11.34 1.99
CA VAL A 32 1.80 -11.64 0.87
C VAL A 32 2.83 -12.71 1.25
N ARG A 33 3.42 -12.63 2.45
CA ARG A 33 4.37 -13.66 2.92
C ARG A 33 3.71 -15.02 3.02
N ALA A 34 2.49 -15.10 3.54
CA ALA A 34 1.74 -16.36 3.63
C ALA A 34 1.46 -16.97 2.25
N GLU A 35 1.05 -16.15 1.27
CA GLU A 35 0.80 -16.59 -0.11
C GLU A 35 2.09 -17.07 -0.81
N VAL A 36 3.23 -16.44 -0.53
CA VAL A 36 4.55 -16.92 -1.00
C VAL A 36 4.89 -18.28 -0.41
N GLU A 37 4.72 -18.44 0.91
CA GLU A 37 5.01 -19.71 1.58
C GLU A 37 4.03 -20.83 1.17
N ALA A 38 2.80 -20.47 0.79
CA ALA A 38 1.83 -21.38 0.19
C ALA A 38 2.14 -21.73 -1.29
N GLY A 39 3.14 -21.08 -1.90
CA GLY A 39 3.51 -21.26 -3.30
C GLY A 39 2.49 -20.69 -4.30
N LEU A 40 1.59 -19.82 -3.84
CA LEU A 40 0.55 -19.21 -4.67
C LEU A 40 1.06 -18.02 -5.48
N ILE A 41 2.12 -17.36 -4.99
CA ILE A 41 2.78 -16.25 -5.67
C ILE A 41 4.30 -16.40 -5.61
N ASP A 42 4.99 -15.90 -6.64
CA ASP A 42 6.44 -16.06 -6.75
C ASP A 42 7.21 -15.27 -5.68
N ARG A 43 8.11 -15.97 -4.99
CA ARG A 43 8.93 -15.40 -3.92
C ARG A 43 9.86 -14.29 -4.42
N ARG A 44 10.54 -14.52 -5.55
CA ARG A 44 11.60 -13.65 -6.04
C ARG A 44 11.03 -12.33 -6.54
N ASP A 45 9.88 -12.37 -7.19
CA ASP A 45 9.17 -11.17 -7.65
C ASP A 45 8.57 -10.40 -6.47
N MET A 46 7.92 -11.09 -5.53
CA MET A 46 7.22 -10.42 -4.43
C MET A 46 8.16 -9.89 -3.34
N LEU A 47 9.19 -10.66 -2.97
CA LEU A 47 10.08 -10.35 -1.85
C LEU A 47 11.52 -10.02 -2.26
N GLY A 48 11.90 -10.21 -3.53
CA GLY A 48 13.29 -10.06 -3.98
C GLY A 48 14.15 -11.28 -3.64
N ALA A 49 15.40 -11.28 -4.12
CA ALA A 49 16.33 -12.39 -3.91
C ALA A 49 16.73 -12.60 -2.44
N ASP A 50 16.66 -11.55 -1.62
CA ASP A 50 17.06 -11.53 -0.20
C ASP A 50 15.88 -11.38 0.78
N GLY A 51 14.64 -11.32 0.26
CA GLY A 51 13.44 -11.12 1.08
C GLY A 51 13.16 -9.67 1.51
N ASN A 52 13.96 -8.70 1.07
CA ASN A 52 13.83 -7.29 1.42
C ASN A 52 13.59 -6.35 0.22
N GLY A 53 13.32 -6.92 -0.95
CA GLY A 53 13.15 -6.22 -2.21
C GLY A 53 11.81 -6.49 -2.89
N GLY A 54 11.85 -6.59 -4.22
CA GLY A 54 10.70 -6.96 -5.05
C GLY A 54 9.55 -5.96 -4.98
N VAL A 55 8.36 -6.46 -5.33
CA VAL A 55 7.11 -5.70 -5.36
C VAL A 55 6.75 -5.18 -3.97
N LEU A 56 6.92 -5.99 -2.91
CA LEU A 56 6.52 -5.59 -1.56
C LEU A 56 7.29 -4.36 -1.07
N ARG A 57 8.59 -4.27 -1.37
CA ARG A 57 9.41 -3.08 -1.05
C ARG A 57 8.97 -1.85 -1.84
N ALA A 58 8.62 -2.02 -3.11
CA ALA A 58 8.12 -0.93 -3.94
C ALA A 58 6.78 -0.38 -3.42
N LEU A 59 5.88 -1.27 -3.01
CA LEU A 59 4.58 -0.89 -2.42
C LEU A 59 4.74 -0.19 -1.07
N LEU A 60 5.66 -0.64 -0.22
CA LEU A 60 5.97 0.03 1.06
C LEU A 60 6.46 1.46 0.83
N ARG A 61 7.32 1.64 -0.18
CA ARG A 61 7.81 2.97 -0.56
C ARG A 61 6.68 3.85 -1.07
N TRP A 62 5.82 3.31 -1.93
CA TRP A 62 4.66 4.03 -2.45
C TRP A 62 3.67 4.42 -1.33
N ASP A 63 3.42 3.53 -0.37
CA ASP A 63 2.59 3.80 0.80
C ASP A 63 3.12 4.97 1.64
N ARG A 64 4.44 5.00 1.88
CA ARG A 64 5.10 6.02 2.72
C ARG A 64 5.37 7.36 2.02
N GLU A 65 5.69 7.31 0.73
CA GLU A 65 6.18 8.46 -0.04
C GLU A 65 5.20 8.90 -1.13
N GLY A 66 4.55 7.96 -1.81
CA GLY A 66 3.66 8.20 -2.95
C GLY A 66 2.38 8.96 -2.56
N MET A 67 1.90 8.76 -1.34
CA MET A 67 0.72 9.46 -0.84
C MET A 67 0.93 10.98 -0.68
N ARG A 68 2.18 11.45 -0.51
CA ARG A 68 2.48 12.89 -0.36
C ARG A 68 2.43 13.66 -1.69
N ARG A 69 2.61 13.00 -2.84
CA ARG A 69 2.65 13.67 -4.16
C ARG A 69 1.29 13.80 -4.84
N ALA A 70 0.30 13.01 -4.44
CA ALA A 70 -1.05 13.06 -5.02
C ALA A 70 -1.93 14.21 -4.48
N VAL A 71 -1.51 14.90 -3.41
CA VAL A 71 -2.29 15.97 -2.74
C VAL A 71 -1.78 17.38 -3.12
N GLY A 72 -0.79 17.49 -4.01
CA GLY A 72 -0.12 18.74 -4.35
C GLY A 72 0.08 19.00 -5.85
N ALA A 73 -0.98 18.84 -6.66
CA ALA A 73 -1.04 19.33 -8.04
C ALA A 73 -2.41 19.95 -8.31
#